data_AF-A0A2Z4FQ10-F1
#
_entry.id   AF-A0A2Z4FQ10-F1
#
_cell.length_a   1.000
_cell.length_b   1.000
_cell.length_c   1.000
_cell.angle_alpha   90.00
_cell.angle_beta   90.00
_cell.angle_gamma   90.00
#
_symmetry.space_group_name_H-M   'P 1'
#
loop_
_entity.id
_entity.type
_entity.pdbx_description
1 polymer ?
#
loop_
_entity_poly.entity_id
_entity_poly.type
_entity_poly.pdbx_seq_one_letter_code
_entity_poly.pdbx_strand_id
1 'polypeptide(L)'
;MYVADVRCECGLCRHTQMQRFYHSTPLHPLTLAHLGKLVGEVPQKADYACENCGEHVGPEQVVDAVLTYGFPDDSGVIRAFVSIPHRRHDALQSSEAPKVEYELISRRRLDPQELPGWEPVGERGVVKKRLDEAVVERILGRAFSPKLLWVELFEDWVEDPDGGAYACAAPGYWFFIDQSEDLTGELAESIDDADFCDASDAGDLMVIPLLESIPSALATHRYPEQMPGHWREWMSESAREALDAGDAWAEAHVSRSGVVEIMRETFDLARLTYKIDETAVDVFFSEITTPGEEVYGRGVAVSSVLRRAVYTGITPQESGRLTAEEIVGMLLRVWEPK
;
A
#
# COMPACT_ATOMS: atom_id res chain seq x y z
N MET A 1 -3.11 2.43 -6.46
CA MET A 1 -3.48 2.57 -7.89
C MET A 1 -2.56 1.67 -8.69
N TYR A 2 -3.04 1.04 -9.76
CA TYR A 2 -2.15 0.44 -10.75
C TYR A 2 -2.50 0.90 -12.17
N VAL A 3 -1.50 0.95 -13.02
CA VAL A 3 -1.60 1.23 -14.45
C VAL A 3 -1.30 -0.05 -15.20
N ALA A 4 -2.13 -0.39 -16.17
CA ALA A 4 -1.89 -1.52 -17.05
C ALA A 4 -1.75 -1.01 -18.48
N ASP A 5 -0.61 -1.32 -19.09
CA ASP A 5 -0.29 -0.94 -20.47
C ASP A 5 -0.22 -2.20 -21.32
N VAL A 6 -0.82 -2.17 -22.52
CA VAL A 6 -0.73 -3.25 -23.51
C VAL A 6 -0.23 -2.69 -24.83
N ARG A 7 0.73 -3.41 -25.43
CA ARG A 7 1.18 -3.21 -26.81
C ARG A 7 0.55 -4.29 -27.67
N CYS A 8 -0.24 -3.89 -28.66
CA CYS A 8 -0.91 -4.83 -29.55
C CYS A 8 -0.50 -4.63 -31.01
N GLU A 9 -0.53 -5.70 -31.79
CA GLU A 9 -0.38 -5.66 -33.25
C GLU A 9 -1.65 -6.20 -33.91
N CYS A 10 -2.37 -5.37 -34.66
CA CYS A 10 -3.61 -5.79 -35.32
C CYS A 10 -3.39 -7.02 -36.21
N GLY A 11 -4.21 -8.06 -36.02
CA GLY A 11 -4.08 -9.32 -36.77
C GLY A 11 -4.28 -9.19 -38.28
N LEU A 12 -5.05 -8.18 -38.72
CA LEU A 12 -5.35 -7.92 -40.13
C LEU A 12 -4.34 -6.96 -40.76
N CYS A 13 -4.27 -5.71 -40.28
CA CYS A 13 -3.47 -4.65 -40.90
C CYS A 13 -2.06 -4.47 -40.31
N ARG A 14 -1.71 -5.22 -39.25
CA ARG A 14 -0.40 -5.18 -38.59
C ARG A 14 -0.04 -3.83 -37.96
N HIS A 15 -1.02 -2.93 -37.82
CA HIS A 15 -0.82 -1.67 -37.12
C HIS A 15 -0.53 -1.92 -35.64
N THR A 16 0.57 -1.35 -35.14
CA THR A 16 0.97 -1.40 -33.74
C THR A 16 0.35 -0.24 -32.98
N GLN A 17 -0.27 -0.55 -31.84
CA GLN A 17 -0.95 0.42 -31.00
C GLN A 17 -0.71 0.10 -29.52
N MET A 18 -0.73 1.15 -28.70
CA MET A 18 -0.59 1.06 -27.24
C MET A 18 -1.90 1.51 -26.61
N GLN A 19 -2.42 0.75 -25.66
CA GLN A 19 -3.55 1.17 -24.82
C GLN A 19 -3.15 1.15 -23.35
N ARG A 20 -3.65 2.14 -22.61
CA ARG A 20 -3.40 2.33 -21.18
C ARG A 20 -4.70 2.27 -20.41
N PHE A 21 -4.72 1.50 -19.33
CA PHE A 21 -5.86 1.34 -18.45
C PHE A 21 -5.51 1.74 -17.02
N TYR A 22 -6.32 2.63 -16.45
CA TYR A 22 -6.19 3.09 -15.07
C TYR A 22 -7.14 2.30 -14.17
N HIS A 23 -6.61 1.73 -13.08
CA HIS A 23 -7.42 0.96 -12.14
C HIS A 23 -7.17 1.36 -10.69
N SER A 24 -8.27 1.52 -9.96
CA SER A 24 -8.30 1.55 -8.51
C SER A 24 -8.62 0.15 -7.98
N THR A 25 -7.62 -0.57 -7.49
CA THR A 25 -7.88 -1.72 -6.61
C THR A 25 -8.18 -1.18 -5.22
N PRO A 26 -9.19 -1.70 -4.51
CA PRO A 26 -9.26 -1.51 -3.07
C PRO A 26 -7.91 -1.88 -2.44
N LEU A 27 -7.41 -1.10 -1.48
CA LEU A 27 -6.12 -1.37 -0.83
C LEU A 27 -6.18 -2.64 0.02
N HIS A 28 -7.34 -2.92 0.62
CA HIS A 28 -7.49 -3.95 1.65
C HIS A 28 -7.29 -5.43 1.23
N PRO A 29 -7.54 -5.88 -0.03
CA PRO A 29 -7.29 -7.25 -0.47
C PRO A 29 -5.99 -7.47 -1.28
N LEU A 30 -5.15 -6.45 -1.49
CA LEU A 30 -4.01 -6.60 -2.38
C LEU A 30 -2.85 -7.34 -1.69
N THR A 31 -2.58 -8.57 -2.13
CA THR A 31 -1.42 -9.39 -1.75
C THR A 31 -0.50 -9.62 -2.94
N LEU A 32 0.73 -10.11 -2.74
CA LEU A 32 1.62 -10.50 -3.85
C LEU A 32 0.98 -11.57 -4.75
N ALA A 33 0.24 -12.52 -4.18
CA ALA A 33 -0.50 -13.51 -4.93
C ALA A 33 -1.61 -12.88 -5.79
N HIS A 34 -2.33 -11.89 -5.26
CA HIS A 34 -3.32 -11.15 -6.04
C HIS A 34 -2.68 -10.27 -7.12
N LEU A 35 -1.54 -9.62 -6.83
CA LEU A 35 -0.76 -8.90 -7.83
C LEU A 35 -0.36 -9.83 -8.97
N GLY A 36 0.11 -11.04 -8.68
CA GLY A 36 0.42 -12.05 -9.70
C GLY A 36 -0.77 -12.42 -10.59
N LYS A 37 -1.99 -12.51 -10.02
CA LYS A 37 -3.23 -12.71 -10.80
C LYS A 37 -3.51 -11.51 -11.70
N LEU A 38 -3.43 -10.29 -11.17
CA LEU A 38 -3.64 -9.05 -11.94
C LEU A 38 -2.66 -8.96 -13.12
N VAL A 39 -1.39 -9.34 -12.91
CA VAL A 39 -0.36 -9.39 -13.96
C VAL A 39 -0.75 -10.38 -15.06
N GLY A 40 -1.22 -11.58 -14.70
CA GLY A 40 -1.69 -12.59 -15.65
C GLY A 40 -2.91 -12.16 -16.46
N GLU A 41 -3.72 -11.25 -15.92
CA GLU A 41 -4.95 -10.73 -16.56
C GLU A 41 -4.72 -9.51 -17.44
N VAL A 42 -3.55 -8.86 -17.40
CA VAL A 42 -3.28 -7.65 -18.21
C VAL A 42 -3.56 -7.84 -19.70
N PRO A 43 -3.16 -8.94 -20.36
CA PRO A 43 -3.45 -9.15 -21.77
C PRO A 43 -4.96 -9.17 -22.07
N GLN A 44 -5.79 -9.59 -21.11
CA GLN A 44 -7.25 -9.62 -21.26
C GLN A 44 -7.88 -8.21 -21.34
N LYS A 45 -7.11 -7.15 -21.02
CA LYS A 45 -7.58 -5.77 -21.17
C LYS A 45 -7.61 -5.31 -22.64
N ALA A 46 -6.97 -6.04 -23.55
CA ALA A 46 -7.12 -5.80 -24.97
C ALA A 46 -8.52 -6.26 -25.42
N ASP A 47 -9.45 -5.31 -25.53
CA ASP A 47 -10.79 -5.49 -26.09
C ASP A 47 -11.23 -4.16 -26.75
N TYR A 48 -10.76 -3.90 -27.97
CA TYR A 48 -11.04 -2.64 -28.67
C TYR A 48 -10.91 -2.78 -30.19
N ALA A 49 -11.33 -1.75 -30.93
CA ALA A 49 -11.20 -1.71 -32.39
C ALA A 49 -9.84 -1.10 -32.79
N CYS A 50 -9.19 -1.69 -33.80
CA CYS A 50 -7.96 -1.17 -34.39
C CYS A 50 -8.18 0.24 -34.95
N GLU A 51 -7.33 1.18 -34.54
CA GLU A 51 -7.43 2.59 -34.93
C GLU A 51 -7.27 2.81 -36.46
N ASN A 52 -6.65 1.87 -37.16
CA ASN A 52 -6.38 1.96 -38.60
C ASN A 52 -7.44 1.28 -39.48
N CYS A 53 -7.91 0.08 -39.13
CA CYS A 53 -8.80 -0.71 -39.99
C CYS A 53 -10.12 -1.13 -39.34
N GLY A 54 -10.37 -0.78 -38.07
CA GLY A 54 -11.58 -1.12 -37.33
C GLY A 54 -11.72 -2.59 -36.92
N GLU A 55 -10.75 -3.44 -37.29
CA GLU A 55 -10.71 -4.86 -36.89
C GLU A 55 -10.59 -4.98 -35.37
N HIS A 56 -11.25 -5.98 -34.78
CA HIS A 56 -11.17 -6.21 -33.35
C HIS A 56 -9.75 -6.63 -32.93
N VAL A 57 -9.27 -6.05 -31.83
CA VAL A 57 -7.99 -6.35 -31.20
C VAL A 57 -8.27 -6.87 -29.79
N GLY A 58 -8.02 -8.16 -29.65
CA GLY A 58 -8.20 -8.97 -28.45
C GLY A 58 -6.87 -9.37 -27.80
N PRO A 59 -6.94 -10.24 -26.77
CA PRO A 59 -5.79 -10.69 -25.99
C PRO A 59 -4.74 -11.42 -26.83
N GLU A 60 -5.15 -12.08 -27.91
CA GLU A 60 -4.26 -12.83 -28.80
C GLU A 60 -3.40 -11.94 -29.71
N GLN A 61 -3.72 -10.65 -29.82
CA GLN A 61 -2.92 -9.66 -30.54
C GLN A 61 -1.97 -8.87 -29.62
N VAL A 62 -1.93 -9.18 -28.32
CA VAL A 62 -0.99 -8.56 -27.38
C VAL A 62 0.43 -9.08 -27.64
N VAL A 63 1.35 -8.16 -27.84
CA VAL A 63 2.79 -8.36 -28.05
C VAL A 63 3.49 -8.33 -26.68
N ASP A 64 3.22 -7.28 -25.91
CA ASP A 64 3.78 -7.08 -24.57
C ASP A 64 2.73 -6.41 -23.69
N ALA A 65 2.86 -6.64 -22.40
CA ALA A 65 2.03 -6.01 -21.39
C ALA A 65 2.88 -5.61 -20.19
N VAL A 66 2.51 -4.51 -19.55
CA VAL A 66 3.16 -4.02 -18.33
C VAL A 66 2.11 -3.66 -17.31
N LEU A 67 2.25 -4.18 -16.09
CA LEU A 67 1.51 -3.71 -14.93
C LEU A 67 2.45 -2.90 -14.05
N THR A 68 2.07 -1.66 -13.76
CA THR A 68 2.81 -0.78 -12.85
C THR A 68 1.96 -0.54 -11.62
N TYR A 69 2.41 -1.04 -10.46
CA TYR A 69 1.81 -0.78 -9.16
C TYR A 69 2.68 0.20 -8.37
N GLY A 70 2.09 1.28 -7.87
CA GLY A 70 2.76 2.22 -6.97
C GLY A 70 2.19 2.12 -5.58
N PHE A 71 3.07 2.03 -4.58
CA PHE A 71 2.66 2.13 -3.19
C PHE A 71 2.18 3.55 -2.87
N PRO A 72 1.07 3.72 -2.12
CA PRO A 72 0.55 5.06 -1.82
C PRO A 72 1.44 5.88 -0.88
N ASP A 73 2.35 5.27 -0.13
CA ASP A 73 3.35 5.95 0.69
C ASP A 73 4.62 6.33 -0.07
N ASP A 74 4.63 6.20 -1.40
CA ASP A 74 5.74 6.53 -2.29
C ASP A 74 7.05 5.75 -1.99
N SER A 75 6.98 4.68 -1.20
CA SER A 75 8.08 3.74 -0.93
C SER A 75 8.66 3.13 -2.21
N GLY A 76 7.85 3.02 -3.27
CA GLY A 76 8.32 2.66 -4.59
C GLY A 76 7.24 2.21 -5.56
N VAL A 77 7.73 1.64 -6.66
CA VAL A 77 6.93 1.07 -7.74
C VAL A 77 7.40 -0.35 -8.04
N ILE A 78 6.44 -1.24 -8.28
CA ILE A 78 6.66 -2.58 -8.85
C ILE A 78 6.12 -2.58 -10.29
N ARG A 79 7.01 -2.82 -11.25
CA ARG A 79 6.66 -3.01 -12.67
C ARG A 79 6.77 -4.49 -13.01
N ALA A 80 5.70 -5.08 -13.48
CA ALA A 80 5.67 -6.45 -13.99
C ALA A 80 5.57 -6.42 -15.51
N PHE A 81 6.63 -6.86 -16.18
CA PHE A 81 6.73 -6.98 -17.63
C PHE A 81 6.29 -8.38 -18.03
N VAL A 82 5.28 -8.46 -18.89
CA VAL A 82 4.74 -9.71 -19.43
C VAL A 82 5.14 -9.77 -20.88
N SER A 83 6.12 -10.62 -21.17
CA SER A 83 6.50 -10.95 -22.54
C SER A 83 5.71 -12.16 -23.00
N ILE A 84 4.90 -11.97 -24.03
CA ILE A 84 4.12 -13.04 -24.66
C ILE A 84 4.94 -13.54 -25.84
N PRO A 85 5.49 -14.77 -25.80
CA PRO A 85 6.22 -15.32 -26.94
C PRO A 85 5.29 -15.31 -28.15
N HIS A 86 5.61 -14.49 -29.14
CA HIS A 86 4.78 -14.46 -30.33
C HIS A 86 4.70 -15.83 -30.96
N ARG A 87 3.46 -16.26 -31.24
CA ARG A 87 3.11 -17.21 -32.30
C ARG A 87 3.48 -16.63 -33.67
N ARG A 88 4.75 -16.27 -33.88
CA ARG A 88 5.30 -15.84 -35.17
C ARG A 88 5.32 -17.07 -36.07
N HIS A 89 4.29 -17.21 -36.91
CA HIS A 89 4.21 -18.03 -38.14
C HIS A 89 4.63 -19.53 -38.12
N ASP A 90 5.22 -20.04 -37.05
CA ASP A 90 5.46 -21.45 -36.77
C ASP A 90 4.52 -21.88 -35.62
N ALA A 91 3.23 -21.69 -35.88
CA ALA A 91 2.17 -22.23 -35.05
C ALA A 91 2.19 -23.75 -35.16
N LEU A 92 3.04 -24.42 -34.36
CA LEU A 92 2.88 -25.83 -34.01
C LEU A 92 3.66 -26.31 -32.78
N GLN A 93 4.57 -25.54 -32.15
CA GLN A 93 5.37 -26.12 -31.03
C GLN A 93 5.70 -25.25 -29.81
N SER A 94 5.28 -23.98 -29.71
CA SER A 94 5.56 -23.21 -28.48
C SER A 94 4.34 -23.15 -27.57
N SER A 95 4.33 -24.03 -26.57
CA SER A 95 3.47 -23.95 -25.38
C SER A 95 4.16 -23.21 -24.23
N GLU A 96 5.13 -22.33 -24.52
CA GLU A 96 5.79 -21.55 -23.47
C GLU A 96 4.79 -20.61 -22.82
N ALA A 97 4.62 -20.74 -21.51
CA ALA A 97 3.87 -19.81 -20.71
C ALA A 97 4.46 -18.38 -20.84
N PRO A 98 3.64 -17.32 -20.70
CA PRO A 98 4.13 -15.95 -20.66
C PRO A 98 5.26 -15.80 -19.65
N LYS A 99 6.33 -15.11 -20.05
CA LYS A 99 7.47 -14.82 -19.17
C LYS A 99 7.18 -13.51 -18.44
N VAL A 100 7.27 -13.54 -17.12
CA VAL A 100 7.08 -12.37 -16.26
C VAL A 100 8.40 -12.00 -15.60
N GLU A 101 8.78 -10.73 -15.74
CA GLU A 101 9.92 -10.14 -15.04
C GLU A 101 9.44 -8.92 -14.24
N TYR A 102 9.98 -8.75 -13.04
CA TYR A 102 9.63 -7.68 -12.13
C TYR A 102 10.79 -6.70 -12.00
N GLU A 103 10.52 -5.42 -12.11
CA GLU A 103 11.44 -4.33 -11.79
C GLU A 103 10.91 -3.58 -10.57
N LEU A 104 11.73 -3.51 -9.53
CA LEU A 104 11.42 -2.80 -8.29
C LEU A 104 12.23 -1.50 -8.24
N ILE A 105 11.53 -0.37 -8.11
CA ILE A 105 12.12 0.97 -8.08
C ILE A 105 11.76 1.61 -6.74
N SER A 106 12.74 1.82 -5.87
CA SER A 106 12.52 2.44 -4.56
C SER A 106 12.36 3.96 -4.65
N ARG A 107 11.68 4.54 -3.66
CA ARG A 107 11.48 5.99 -3.49
C ARG A 107 10.94 6.68 -4.76
N ARG A 108 10.02 6.00 -5.43
CA ARG A 108 9.42 6.43 -6.68
C ARG A 108 7.92 6.45 -6.51
N ARG A 109 7.32 7.61 -6.70
CA ARG A 109 5.88 7.74 -6.89
C ARG A 109 5.50 7.23 -8.27
N LEU A 110 4.37 6.53 -8.34
CA LEU A 110 3.75 6.19 -9.62
C LEU A 110 3.38 7.47 -10.37
N ASP A 111 3.98 7.67 -11.53
CA ASP A 111 3.59 8.69 -12.48
C ASP A 111 2.58 8.09 -13.48
N PRO A 112 1.29 8.44 -13.41
CA PRO A 112 0.27 7.91 -14.32
C PRO A 112 0.42 8.39 -15.77
N GLN A 113 1.30 9.37 -16.04
CA GLN A 113 1.57 9.91 -17.37
C GLN A 113 2.88 9.39 -17.98
N GLU A 114 3.79 8.83 -17.18
CA GLU A 114 5.03 8.21 -17.67
C GLU A 114 4.67 7.01 -18.57
N LEU A 115 5.09 7.03 -19.83
CA LEU A 115 4.89 5.91 -20.76
C LEU A 115 5.72 4.69 -20.31
N PRO A 116 5.23 3.46 -20.52
CA PRO A 116 5.96 2.29 -20.08
C PRO A 116 7.19 2.07 -20.96
N GLY A 117 8.28 1.60 -20.34
CA GLY A 117 9.22 0.74 -21.07
C GLY A 117 8.55 -0.60 -21.36
N TRP A 118 8.98 -1.32 -22.41
CA TRP A 118 8.47 -2.66 -22.71
C TRP A 118 9.39 -3.78 -22.21
N GLU A 119 10.55 -3.39 -21.69
CA GLU A 119 11.55 -4.28 -21.13
C GLU A 119 12.09 -3.63 -19.84
N PRO A 120 12.54 -4.43 -18.86
CA PRO A 120 13.13 -3.91 -17.65
C PRO A 120 14.44 -3.18 -17.96
N VAL A 121 14.60 -1.98 -17.41
CA VAL A 121 15.79 -1.13 -17.62
C VAL A 121 16.47 -1.04 -16.26
N GLY A 122 17.20 -2.10 -15.90
CA GLY A 122 17.82 -2.29 -14.57
C GLY A 122 18.80 -1.20 -14.11
N GLU A 123 18.97 -0.13 -14.88
CA GLU A 123 19.61 1.12 -14.46
C GLU A 123 18.77 1.89 -13.43
N ARG A 124 17.44 1.74 -13.45
CA ARG A 124 16.50 2.47 -12.57
C ARG A 124 15.97 1.64 -11.40
N GLY A 125 16.16 0.33 -11.42
CA GLY A 125 15.58 -0.58 -10.44
C GLY A 125 16.20 -1.96 -10.44
N VAL A 126 15.81 -2.78 -9.48
CA VAL A 126 16.31 -4.16 -9.35
C VAL A 126 15.38 -5.12 -10.08
N VAL A 127 15.93 -5.86 -11.05
CA VAL A 127 15.18 -6.82 -11.86
C VAL A 127 15.18 -8.21 -11.24
N LYS A 128 14.01 -8.85 -11.16
CA LYS A 128 13.80 -10.18 -10.59
C LYS A 128 12.86 -11.01 -11.46
N LYS A 129 13.08 -12.33 -11.50
CA LYS A 129 12.20 -13.29 -12.19
C LYS A 129 11.05 -13.78 -11.32
N ARG A 130 11.13 -13.54 -10.01
CA ARG A 130 10.14 -13.91 -9.00
C ARG A 130 10.07 -12.80 -7.97
N LEU A 131 8.88 -12.63 -7.41
CA LEU A 131 8.59 -11.65 -6.39
C LEU A 131 8.08 -12.40 -5.15
N ASP A 132 8.68 -12.11 -4.01
CA ASP A 132 8.30 -12.59 -2.68
C ASP A 132 8.44 -11.43 -1.68
N GLU A 133 7.92 -11.59 -0.47
CA GLU A 133 7.90 -10.54 0.56
C GLU A 133 9.32 -10.08 0.91
N ALA A 134 10.26 -11.01 1.13
CA ALA A 134 11.65 -10.70 1.43
C ALA A 134 12.36 -9.90 0.33
N VAL A 135 12.01 -10.12 -0.94
CA VAL A 135 12.50 -9.32 -2.07
C VAL A 135 11.94 -7.90 -2.02
N VAL A 136 10.65 -7.75 -1.73
CA VAL A 136 9.98 -6.44 -1.62
C VAL A 136 10.57 -5.65 -0.45
N GLU A 137 10.65 -6.25 0.73
CA GLU A 137 11.19 -5.65 1.94
C GLU A 137 12.63 -5.18 1.74
N ARG A 138 13.51 -6.06 1.24
CA ARG A 138 14.92 -5.69 1.03
C ARG A 138 15.12 -4.55 0.03
N ILE A 139 14.27 -4.43 -0.99
CA ILE A 139 14.47 -3.45 -2.08
C ILE A 139 13.70 -2.15 -1.85
N LEU A 140 12.47 -2.25 -1.34
CA LEU A 140 11.56 -1.12 -1.13
C LEU A 140 11.51 -0.67 0.34
N GLY A 141 12.11 -1.43 1.26
CA GLY A 141 12.21 -1.10 2.68
C GLY A 141 10.93 -1.32 3.47
N ARG A 142 9.97 -2.09 2.94
CA ARG A 142 8.68 -2.34 3.59
C ARG A 142 8.09 -3.70 3.21
N ALA A 143 7.22 -4.23 4.06
CA ALA A 143 6.34 -5.33 3.70
C ALA A 143 5.37 -4.91 2.58
N PHE A 144 5.01 -5.85 1.70
CA PHE A 144 4.00 -5.57 0.67
C PHE A 144 2.63 -5.32 1.33
N SER A 145 2.30 -6.11 2.35
CA SER A 145 1.04 -6.05 3.10
C SER A 145 1.29 -6.12 4.60
N PRO A 146 1.11 -5.02 5.36
CA PRO A 146 1.21 -5.04 6.82
C PRO A 146 0.25 -6.05 7.50
N LYS A 147 -0.91 -6.35 6.87
CA LYS A 147 -1.84 -7.37 7.37
C LYS A 147 -1.26 -8.77 7.35
N LEU A 148 -0.57 -9.12 6.27
CA LEU A 148 0.03 -10.45 6.13
C LEU A 148 1.18 -10.59 7.12
N LEU A 149 1.97 -9.52 7.29
CA LEU A 149 3.00 -9.49 8.31
C LEU A 149 2.44 -9.69 9.73
N TRP A 150 1.30 -9.08 10.06
CA TRP A 150 0.61 -9.34 11.32
C TRP A 150 0.20 -10.80 11.52
N VAL A 151 -0.27 -11.46 10.45
CA VAL A 151 -0.64 -12.88 10.49
C VAL A 151 0.59 -13.76 10.66
N GLU A 152 1.65 -13.50 9.90
CA GLU A 152 2.94 -14.20 9.99
C GLU A 152 3.54 -14.04 11.40
N LEU A 153 3.53 -12.83 11.95
CA LEU A 153 4.02 -12.54 13.29
C LEU A 153 3.27 -13.32 14.38
N PHE A 154 1.95 -13.47 14.21
CA PHE A 154 1.16 -14.28 15.12
C PHE A 154 1.50 -15.77 15.02
N GLU A 155 1.75 -16.27 13.81
CA GLU A 155 2.20 -17.65 13.60
C GLU A 155 3.56 -17.90 14.28
N ASP A 156 4.51 -16.97 14.13
CA ASP A 156 5.81 -17.04 14.79
C ASP A 156 5.68 -17.05 16.33
N TRP A 157 4.83 -16.19 16.89
CA TRP A 157 4.58 -16.17 18.34
C TRP A 157 3.92 -17.46 18.85
N VAL A 158 3.02 -18.08 18.08
CA VAL A 158 2.43 -19.38 18.47
C VAL A 158 3.49 -20.48 18.52
N GLU A 159 4.53 -20.41 17.68
CA GLU A 159 5.64 -21.37 17.70
C GLU A 159 6.56 -21.19 18.91
N ASP A 160 6.75 -19.95 19.38
CA ASP A 160 7.54 -19.63 20.59
C ASP A 160 6.90 -18.52 21.45
N PRO A 161 5.85 -18.84 22.25
CA PRO A 161 5.11 -17.82 23.00
C PRO A 161 5.88 -17.14 24.12
N ASP A 162 6.98 -17.76 24.59
CA ASP A 162 7.81 -17.24 25.67
C ASP A 162 8.91 -16.30 25.16
N GLY A 163 9.22 -16.33 23.86
CA GLY A 163 10.21 -15.48 23.23
C GLY A 163 9.67 -14.14 22.72
N GLY A 164 8.33 -14.03 22.62
CA GLY A 164 7.68 -12.91 21.92
C GLY A 164 7.99 -12.93 20.41
N ALA A 165 7.33 -12.05 19.66
CA ALA A 165 7.70 -11.83 18.26
C ALA A 165 7.63 -10.35 17.88
N TYR A 166 8.55 -9.93 17.02
CA TYR A 166 8.62 -8.57 16.50
C TYR A 166 8.89 -8.54 14.99
N ALA A 167 8.33 -7.55 14.31
CA ALA A 167 8.68 -7.24 12.93
C ALA A 167 8.60 -5.74 12.60
N CYS A 168 9.44 -5.28 11.67
CA CYS A 168 9.35 -3.95 11.07
C CYS A 168 8.53 -4.02 9.78
N ALA A 169 7.37 -3.37 9.74
CA ALA A 169 6.46 -3.40 8.61
C ALA A 169 6.83 -2.40 7.52
N ALA A 170 7.32 -1.23 7.94
CA ALA A 170 7.80 -0.13 7.11
C ALA A 170 8.60 0.82 8.00
N PRO A 171 9.38 1.76 7.44
CA PRO A 171 10.10 2.74 8.24
C PRO A 171 9.12 3.55 9.10
N GLY A 172 9.35 3.58 10.41
CA GLY A 172 8.44 4.22 11.36
C GLY A 172 7.25 3.35 11.80
N TYR A 173 7.22 2.06 11.47
CA TYR A 173 6.08 1.18 11.77
C TYR A 173 6.50 -0.24 12.16
N TRP A 174 6.29 -0.56 13.43
CA TRP A 174 6.77 -1.78 14.07
C TRP A 174 5.66 -2.53 14.79
N PHE A 175 5.74 -3.86 14.78
CA PHE A 175 4.77 -4.76 15.36
C PHE A 175 5.40 -5.61 16.45
N PHE A 176 4.64 -5.80 17.51
CA PHE A 176 5.01 -6.56 18.68
C PHE A 176 3.86 -7.47 19.07
N ILE A 177 4.20 -8.69 19.45
CA ILE A 177 3.28 -9.62 20.10
C ILE A 177 3.99 -10.36 21.22
N ASP A 178 3.33 -10.43 22.36
CA ASP A 178 3.77 -11.21 23.52
C ASP A 178 2.53 -11.63 24.33
N GLN A 179 2.72 -12.26 25.49
CA GLN A 179 1.64 -12.72 26.37
C GLN A 179 0.97 -11.55 27.12
N SER A 180 1.64 -10.39 27.26
CA SER A 180 1.12 -9.24 28.01
C SER A 180 1.73 -7.92 27.56
N GLU A 181 1.07 -6.81 27.94
CA GLU A 181 1.54 -5.43 27.69
C GLU A 181 2.94 -5.18 28.27
N ASP A 182 3.20 -5.65 29.50
CA ASP A 182 4.50 -5.48 30.15
C ASP A 182 5.61 -6.20 29.36
N LEU A 183 5.35 -7.42 28.89
CA LEU A 183 6.32 -8.21 28.12
C LEU A 183 6.56 -7.63 26.72
N THR A 184 5.53 -7.11 26.05
CA THR A 184 5.75 -6.37 24.79
C THR A 184 6.60 -5.11 25.00
N GLY A 185 6.45 -4.44 26.15
CA GLY A 185 7.31 -3.32 26.54
C GLY A 185 8.76 -3.74 26.74
N GLU A 186 8.99 -4.83 27.47
CA GLU A 186 10.34 -5.40 27.66
C GLU A 186 10.96 -5.84 26.31
N LEU A 187 10.17 -6.46 25.43
CA LEU A 187 10.59 -6.83 24.09
C LEU A 187 10.99 -5.60 23.28
N ALA A 188 10.20 -4.53 23.30
CA ALA A 188 10.50 -3.27 22.64
C ALA A 188 11.79 -2.62 23.14
N GLU A 189 12.06 -2.65 24.44
CA GLU A 189 13.32 -2.16 25.02
C GLU A 189 14.55 -2.99 24.61
N SER A 190 14.35 -4.25 24.23
CA SER A 190 15.43 -5.18 23.85
C SER A 190 15.88 -5.07 22.39
N ILE A 191 15.17 -4.29 21.57
CA ILE A 191 15.41 -4.19 20.13
C ILE A 191 16.66 -3.37 19.82
N ASP A 192 17.48 -3.89 18.90
CA ASP A 192 18.66 -3.22 18.33
C ASP A 192 18.40 -2.78 16.88
N ASP A 193 17.26 -2.10 16.67
CA ASP A 193 16.90 -1.44 15.41
C ASP A 193 17.18 0.05 15.57
N ALA A 194 18.14 0.58 14.79
CA ALA A 194 18.57 1.96 14.90
C ALA A 194 17.44 2.97 14.63
N ASP A 195 16.56 2.68 13.66
CA ASP A 195 15.45 3.58 13.32
C ASP A 195 14.39 3.57 14.43
N PHE A 196 14.17 2.41 15.07
CA PHE A 196 13.28 2.29 16.23
C PHE A 196 13.84 3.07 17.43
N CYS A 197 15.11 2.86 17.77
CA CYS A 197 15.77 3.53 18.89
C CYS A 197 15.76 5.06 18.71
N ASP A 198 16.12 5.55 17.52
CA ASP A 198 16.13 6.98 17.21
C ASP A 198 14.72 7.59 17.37
N ALA A 199 13.67 6.90 16.89
CA ALA A 199 12.29 7.38 17.01
C ALA A 199 11.78 7.32 18.46
N SER A 200 12.17 6.30 19.22
CA SER A 200 11.84 6.13 20.64
C SER A 200 12.49 7.24 21.49
N ASP A 201 13.79 7.47 21.31
CA ASP A 201 14.57 8.51 22.02
C ASP A 201 14.04 9.92 21.71
N ALA A 202 13.54 10.13 20.49
CA ALA A 202 12.90 11.38 20.08
C ALA A 202 11.49 11.57 20.68
N GLY A 203 10.90 10.53 21.30
CA GLY A 203 9.51 10.54 21.75
C GLY A 203 8.50 10.58 20.61
N ASP A 204 8.89 10.17 19.40
CA ASP A 204 8.06 10.23 18.20
C ASP A 204 7.09 9.04 18.09
N LEU A 205 7.32 7.97 18.85
CA LEU A 205 6.52 6.76 18.81
C LEU A 205 5.20 6.90 19.59
N MET A 206 4.13 6.42 18.96
CA MET A 206 2.84 6.14 19.60
C MET A 206 2.64 4.64 19.67
N VAL A 207 2.40 4.13 20.88
CA VAL A 207 2.03 2.72 21.10
C VAL A 207 0.53 2.56 20.91
N ILE A 208 0.13 1.62 20.05
CA ILE A 208 -1.27 1.38 19.68
C ILE A 208 -1.57 -0.11 19.80
N PRO A 209 -2.28 -0.54 20.86
CA PRO A 209 -2.76 -1.90 20.97
C PRO A 209 -3.73 -2.23 19.83
N LEU A 210 -3.60 -3.41 19.23
CA LEU A 210 -4.44 -3.83 18.11
C LEU A 210 -5.92 -3.93 18.52
N LEU A 211 -6.19 -4.45 19.73
CA LEU A 211 -7.54 -4.55 20.32
C LEU A 211 -8.21 -3.17 20.48
N GLU A 212 -7.42 -2.14 20.78
CA GLU A 212 -7.89 -0.78 21.05
C GLU A 212 -7.68 0.18 19.87
N SER A 213 -7.32 -0.36 18.71
CA SER A 213 -6.90 0.45 17.55
C SER A 213 -8.04 1.22 16.88
N ILE A 214 -9.31 1.02 17.27
CA ILE A 214 -10.44 1.77 16.72
C ILE A 214 -10.18 3.28 16.89
N PRO A 215 -10.19 4.07 15.80
CA PRO A 215 -10.01 5.52 15.91
C PRO A 215 -11.18 6.17 16.64
N SER A 216 -10.89 6.98 17.66
CA SER A 216 -11.92 7.67 18.45
C SER A 216 -12.61 8.80 17.66
N ALA A 217 -11.88 9.46 16.74
CA ALA A 217 -12.43 10.48 15.86
C ALA A 217 -11.66 10.56 14.53
N LEU A 218 -12.08 9.81 13.53
CA LEU A 218 -11.66 10.07 12.15
C LEU A 218 -12.52 11.19 11.56
N ALA A 219 -11.88 12.30 11.22
CA ALA A 219 -12.58 13.50 10.76
C ALA A 219 -13.50 13.22 9.53
N THR A 220 -13.13 12.21 8.74
CA THR A 220 -13.71 11.81 7.46
C THR A 220 -14.75 10.69 7.55
N HIS A 221 -14.85 10.00 8.71
CA HIS A 221 -15.75 8.88 8.93
C HIS A 221 -16.66 9.18 10.12
N ARG A 222 -17.98 9.16 9.91
CA ARG A 222 -18.93 9.43 11.00
C ARG A 222 -19.03 8.27 11.99
N TYR A 223 -18.80 7.06 11.49
CA TYR A 223 -18.92 5.78 12.20
C TYR A 223 -17.63 4.97 12.00
N PRO A 224 -16.54 5.26 12.75
CA PRO A 224 -15.26 4.57 12.60
C PRO A 224 -15.36 3.04 12.71
N GLU A 225 -16.32 2.52 13.48
CA GLU A 225 -16.59 1.09 13.65
C GLU A 225 -17.10 0.41 12.37
N GLN A 226 -17.62 1.19 11.41
CA GLN A 226 -18.09 0.70 10.10
C GLN A 226 -17.02 0.82 9.01
N MET A 227 -15.83 1.33 9.35
CA MET A 227 -14.74 1.44 8.40
C MET A 227 -14.26 0.04 7.98
N PRO A 228 -14.19 -0.25 6.67
CA PRO A 228 -13.78 -1.57 6.18
C PRO A 228 -12.32 -1.85 6.52
N GLY A 229 -11.98 -3.14 6.59
CA GLY A 229 -10.62 -3.59 6.81
C GLY A 229 -10.24 -3.72 8.29
N HIS A 230 -11.21 -3.76 9.21
CA HIS A 230 -10.97 -4.02 10.63
C HIS A 230 -10.09 -5.27 10.80
N TRP A 231 -9.14 -5.23 11.72
CA TRP A 231 -8.29 -6.39 12.06
C TRP A 231 -8.99 -7.73 12.26
N ARG A 232 -10.22 -7.75 12.80
CA ARG A 232 -11.03 -8.96 12.96
C ARG A 232 -11.49 -9.58 11.64
N GLU A 233 -11.49 -8.82 10.54
CA GLU A 233 -11.88 -9.29 9.20
C GLU A 233 -10.75 -10.04 8.49
N TRP A 234 -9.49 -9.77 8.85
CA TRP A 234 -8.33 -10.33 8.16
C TRP A 234 -7.38 -11.15 9.04
N MET A 235 -7.42 -11.00 10.37
CA MET A 235 -6.75 -11.94 11.28
C MET A 235 -7.40 -13.31 11.26
N SER A 236 -6.61 -14.35 11.52
CA SER A 236 -7.09 -15.73 11.67
C SER A 236 -8.04 -15.88 12.87
N GLU A 237 -8.88 -16.91 12.86
CA GLU A 237 -9.80 -17.18 13.97
C GLU A 237 -9.06 -17.42 15.29
N SER A 238 -8.00 -18.23 15.25
CA SER A 238 -7.13 -18.49 16.41
C SER A 238 -6.48 -17.23 16.97
N ALA A 239 -6.03 -16.30 16.10
CA ALA A 239 -5.46 -15.04 16.55
C ALA A 239 -6.48 -14.16 17.28
N ARG A 240 -7.71 -14.09 16.75
CA ARG A 240 -8.79 -13.33 17.38
C ARG A 240 -9.16 -13.92 18.74
N GLU A 241 -9.23 -15.25 18.85
CA GLU A 241 -9.54 -15.93 20.11
C GLU A 241 -8.46 -15.68 21.17
N ALA A 242 -7.17 -15.79 20.81
CA ALA A 242 -6.07 -15.55 21.74
C ALA A 242 -6.04 -14.10 22.25
N LEU A 243 -6.24 -13.13 21.37
CA LEU A 243 -6.32 -11.71 21.73
C LEU A 243 -7.55 -11.43 22.61
N ASP A 244 -8.72 -11.99 22.27
CA ASP A 244 -9.96 -11.78 23.04
C ASP A 244 -9.93 -12.46 24.43
N ALA A 245 -9.21 -13.57 24.55
CA ALA A 245 -9.01 -14.28 25.81
C ALA A 245 -7.97 -13.60 26.72
N GLY A 246 -7.14 -12.71 26.16
CA GLY A 246 -6.00 -12.12 26.86
C GLY A 246 -4.80 -13.07 26.99
N ASP A 247 -4.76 -14.11 26.14
CA ASP A 247 -3.61 -15.03 26.04
C ASP A 247 -2.47 -14.42 25.21
N ALA A 248 -2.78 -13.39 24.42
CA ALA A 248 -1.84 -12.60 23.63
C ALA A 248 -2.14 -11.10 23.75
N TRP A 249 -1.09 -10.31 23.72
CA TRP A 249 -1.09 -8.86 23.58
C TRP A 249 -0.34 -8.47 22.31
N ALA A 250 -1.00 -7.74 21.43
CA ALA A 250 -0.42 -7.27 20.17
C ALA A 250 -0.50 -5.75 20.07
N GLU A 251 0.62 -5.10 19.80
CA GLU A 251 0.70 -3.65 19.69
C GLU A 251 1.61 -3.20 18.54
N ALA A 252 1.27 -2.03 17.98
CA ALA A 252 2.12 -1.37 17.01
C ALA A 252 2.78 -0.14 17.63
N HIS A 253 4.07 0.01 17.38
CA HIS A 253 4.80 1.24 17.67
C HIS A 253 4.90 2.03 16.37
N VAL A 254 4.39 3.25 16.39
CA VAL A 254 4.16 4.02 15.17
C VAL A 254 4.72 5.43 15.29
N SER A 255 5.62 5.79 14.40
CA SER A 255 6.17 7.13 14.27
C SER A 255 5.10 8.14 13.82
N ARG A 256 5.00 9.28 14.52
CA ARG A 256 4.10 10.37 14.15
C ARG A 256 4.66 11.17 12.96
N SER A 257 5.97 11.38 12.93
CA SER A 257 6.64 12.26 11.96
C SER A 257 6.33 11.89 10.50
N GLY A 258 6.37 10.60 10.14
CA GLY A 258 6.05 10.15 8.78
C GLY A 258 4.62 10.47 8.33
N VAL A 259 3.65 10.43 9.25
CA VAL A 259 2.25 10.81 8.96
C VAL A 259 2.09 12.32 8.82
N VAL A 260 2.76 13.08 9.68
CA VAL A 260 2.75 14.55 9.58
C VAL A 260 3.32 15.00 8.25
N GLU A 261 4.45 14.43 7.83
CA GLU A 261 5.11 14.76 6.56
C GLU A 261 4.21 14.49 5.35
N ILE A 262 3.69 13.26 5.22
CA ILE A 262 2.86 12.90 4.05
C ILE A 262 1.56 13.70 3.97
N MET A 263 0.98 14.05 5.12
CA MET A 263 -0.21 14.91 5.18
C MET A 263 0.12 16.33 4.72
N ARG A 264 1.25 16.90 5.16
CA ARG A 264 1.74 18.22 4.69
C ARG A 264 1.92 18.21 3.18
N GLU A 265 2.64 17.23 2.64
CA GLU A 265 2.88 17.11 1.20
C GLU A 265 1.58 17.00 0.38
N THR A 266 0.61 16.23 0.88
CA THR A 266 -0.68 16.05 0.22
C THR A 266 -1.50 17.34 0.22
N PHE A 267 -1.54 18.05 1.35
CA PHE A 267 -2.22 19.35 1.43
C PHE A 267 -1.53 20.42 0.58
N ASP A 268 -0.19 20.46 0.56
CA ASP A 268 0.59 21.40 -0.24
C ASP A 268 0.36 21.17 -1.74
N LEU A 269 0.31 19.90 -2.18
CA LEU A 269 -0.02 19.53 -3.56
C LEU A 269 -1.42 20.03 -3.95
N ALA A 270 -2.39 19.92 -3.04
CA ALA A 270 -3.75 20.44 -3.21
C ALA A 270 -3.87 21.96 -2.99
N ARG A 271 -2.76 22.64 -2.65
CA ARG A 271 -2.68 24.07 -2.34
C ARG A 271 -3.59 24.49 -1.17
N LEU A 272 -3.78 23.60 -0.19
CA LEU A 272 -4.47 23.92 1.04
C LEU A 272 -3.52 24.61 2.02
N THR A 273 -4.05 25.52 2.82
CA THR A 273 -3.36 26.09 3.98
C THR A 273 -3.87 25.43 5.25
N TYR A 274 -3.07 25.36 6.30
CA TYR A 274 -3.42 24.70 7.56
C TYR A 274 -2.57 25.25 8.71
N LYS A 275 -3.01 25.00 9.94
CA LYS A 275 -2.22 25.16 11.16
C LYS A 275 -1.92 23.80 11.76
N ILE A 276 -0.77 23.72 12.44
CA ILE A 276 -0.38 22.54 13.19
C ILE A 276 -0.20 22.96 14.64
N ASP A 277 -0.97 22.33 15.51
CA ASP A 277 -0.90 22.49 16.95
C ASP A 277 -0.27 21.22 17.54
N GLU A 278 0.96 21.33 18.03
CA GLU A 278 1.68 20.22 18.67
C GLU A 278 1.52 20.31 20.18
N THR A 279 1.01 19.24 20.78
CA THR A 279 0.89 19.08 22.23
C THR A 279 1.80 17.97 22.70
N ALA A 280 1.96 17.83 24.02
CA ALA A 280 2.70 16.70 24.59
C ALA A 280 2.06 15.32 24.29
N VAL A 281 0.79 15.29 23.84
CA VAL A 281 0.03 14.05 23.64
C VAL A 281 -0.21 13.75 22.15
N ASP A 282 -0.37 14.78 21.33
CA ASP A 282 -0.77 14.62 19.93
C ASP A 282 -0.39 15.82 19.06
N VAL A 283 -0.38 15.59 17.74
CA VAL A 283 -0.24 16.60 16.70
C VAL A 283 -1.60 16.79 16.03
N PHE A 284 -2.06 18.04 15.94
CA PHE A 284 -3.39 18.36 15.42
C PHE A 284 -3.31 19.31 14.22
N PHE A 285 -3.87 18.90 13.09
CA PHE A 285 -4.06 19.75 11.92
C PHE A 285 -5.39 20.50 12.05
N SER A 286 -5.34 21.83 12.01
CA SER A 286 -6.50 22.71 12.15
C SER A 286 -6.54 23.75 11.04
N GLU A 287 -7.68 24.45 10.92
CA GLU A 287 -7.86 25.55 9.94
C GLU A 287 -7.50 25.17 8.48
N ILE A 288 -7.75 23.91 8.10
CA ILE A 288 -7.44 23.42 6.76
C ILE A 288 -8.35 24.13 5.75
N THR A 289 -7.78 24.97 4.90
CA THR A 289 -8.50 25.97 4.11
C THR A 289 -8.07 25.94 2.65
N THR A 290 -9.05 25.91 1.75
CA THR A 290 -8.84 26.01 0.29
C THR A 290 -8.43 27.42 -0.14
N PRO A 291 -7.86 27.59 -1.35
CA PRO A 291 -7.65 28.94 -1.92
C PRO A 291 -8.92 29.78 -2.09
N GLY A 292 -10.09 29.12 -2.12
CA GLY A 292 -11.41 29.77 -2.18
C GLY A 292 -12.01 30.06 -0.81
N GLU A 293 -11.22 29.99 0.27
CA GLU A 293 -11.62 30.23 1.66
C GLU A 293 -12.65 29.24 2.23
N GLU A 294 -12.92 28.12 1.56
CA GLU A 294 -13.68 27.01 2.17
C GLU A 294 -12.81 26.31 3.23
N VAL A 295 -13.35 26.18 4.44
CA VAL A 295 -12.65 25.64 5.63
C VAL A 295 -13.18 24.27 6.00
N TYR A 296 -12.28 23.33 6.29
CA TYR A 296 -12.61 22.05 6.89
C TYR A 296 -12.74 22.20 8.41
N GLY A 297 -13.98 22.26 8.91
CA GLY A 297 -14.26 22.70 10.28
C GLY A 297 -13.97 21.73 11.43
N ARG A 298 -13.49 20.50 11.18
CA ARG A 298 -13.30 19.47 12.23
C ARG A 298 -11.85 19.32 12.72
N GLY A 299 -10.87 19.70 11.91
CA GLY A 299 -9.46 19.37 12.14
C GLY A 299 -9.16 17.87 12.13
N VAL A 300 -7.90 17.49 12.32
CA VAL A 300 -7.43 16.09 12.27
C VAL A 300 -6.39 15.84 13.34
N ALA A 301 -6.65 14.87 14.21
CA ALA A 301 -5.70 14.36 15.19
C ALA A 301 -4.83 13.27 14.55
N VAL A 302 -3.50 13.41 14.60
CA VAL A 302 -2.56 12.42 14.06
C VAL A 302 -2.72 11.07 14.77
N SER A 303 -2.98 11.06 16.08
CA SER A 303 -3.30 9.84 16.82
C SER A 303 -4.43 9.01 16.21
N SER A 304 -5.48 9.65 15.67
CA SER A 304 -6.60 8.97 15.02
C SER A 304 -6.23 8.41 13.65
N VAL A 305 -5.31 9.07 12.95
CA VAL A 305 -4.75 8.60 11.67
C VAL A 305 -3.84 7.39 11.88
N LEU A 306 -3.01 7.39 12.92
CA LEU A 306 -2.17 6.25 13.28
C LEU A 306 -3.01 5.06 13.71
N ARG A 307 -4.05 5.29 14.54
CA ARG A 307 -5.03 4.26 14.92
C ARG A 307 -5.70 3.64 13.69
N ARG A 308 -6.05 4.45 12.69
CA ARG A 308 -6.60 3.95 11.41
C ARG A 308 -5.63 3.01 10.70
N ALA A 309 -4.33 3.32 10.70
CA ALA A 309 -3.32 2.48 10.07
C ALA A 309 -3.31 1.08 10.70
N VAL A 310 -3.23 1.01 12.03
CA VAL A 310 -3.24 -0.24 12.80
C VAL A 310 -4.56 -0.98 12.65
N TYR A 311 -5.70 -0.29 12.81
CA TYR A 311 -7.02 -0.88 12.72
C TYR A 311 -7.31 -1.48 11.34
N THR A 312 -6.86 -0.80 10.27
CA THR A 312 -7.11 -1.23 8.88
C THR A 312 -5.99 -2.04 8.24
N GLY A 313 -4.86 -2.21 8.93
CA GLY A 313 -3.68 -2.93 8.44
C GLY A 313 -3.03 -2.29 7.21
N ILE A 314 -2.87 -0.97 7.20
CA ILE A 314 -2.15 -0.22 6.15
C ILE A 314 -0.99 0.54 6.79
N THR A 315 -0.05 1.06 6.00
CA THR A 315 1.06 1.84 6.59
C THR A 315 0.56 3.17 7.16
N PRO A 316 1.24 3.75 8.17
CA PRO A 316 0.88 5.05 8.73
C PRO A 316 0.83 6.13 7.65
N GLN A 317 1.80 6.11 6.74
CA GLN A 317 1.89 7.04 5.63
C GLN A 317 0.73 6.85 4.63
N GLU A 318 0.35 5.60 4.32
CA GLU A 318 -0.86 5.29 3.53
C GLU A 318 -2.12 5.86 4.20
N SER A 319 -2.26 5.69 5.52
CA SER A 319 -3.38 6.22 6.30
C SER A 319 -3.41 7.76 6.30
N GLY A 320 -2.25 8.40 6.47
CA GLY A 320 -2.08 9.85 6.44
C GLY A 320 -2.46 10.44 5.09
N ARG A 321 -1.89 9.90 4.02
CA ARG A 321 -2.22 10.32 2.65
C ARG A 321 -3.69 10.12 2.35
N LEU A 322 -4.23 8.93 2.65
CA LEU A 322 -5.63 8.64 2.42
C LEU A 322 -6.49 9.69 3.11
N THR A 323 -6.32 9.88 4.42
CA THR A 323 -7.05 10.88 5.22
C THR A 323 -6.96 12.30 4.62
N ALA A 324 -5.78 12.73 4.19
CA ALA A 324 -5.59 14.03 3.55
C ALA A 324 -6.32 14.12 2.19
N GLU A 325 -6.23 13.09 1.34
CA GLU A 325 -6.97 12.99 0.08
C GLU A 325 -8.49 13.00 0.30
N GLU A 326 -9.01 12.37 1.36
CA GLU A 326 -10.45 12.41 1.69
C GLU A 326 -10.90 13.84 2.05
N ILE A 327 -10.10 14.55 2.84
CA ILE A 327 -10.38 15.95 3.22
C ILE A 327 -10.37 16.87 2.01
N VAL A 328 -9.37 16.71 1.13
CA VAL A 328 -9.31 17.42 -0.15
C VAL A 328 -10.55 17.13 -0.97
N GLY A 329 -10.95 15.85 -1.07
CA GLY A 329 -12.14 15.43 -1.80
C GLY A 329 -13.44 16.04 -1.26
N MET A 330 -13.56 16.12 0.08
CA MET A 330 -14.69 16.77 0.76
C MET A 330 -14.75 18.26 0.47
N LEU A 331 -13.62 18.97 0.59
CA LEU A 331 -13.51 20.40 0.31
C LEU A 331 -13.80 20.73 -1.16
N LEU A 332 -13.36 19.87 -2.08
CA LEU A 332 -13.64 20.02 -3.51
C LEU A 332 -15.04 19.53 -3.92
N ARG A 333 -15.85 19.04 -2.96
CA ARG A 333 -17.20 18.50 -3.18
C ARG A 333 -17.26 17.35 -4.19
N VAL A 334 -16.17 16.62 -4.32
CA VAL A 334 -16.10 15.38 -5.11
C VAL A 334 -16.34 14.14 -4.24
N TRP A 335 -16.42 14.32 -2.92
CA TRP A 335 -16.68 13.26 -1.96
C TRP A 335 -17.60 13.74 -0.83
N GLU A 336 -18.67 12.99 -0.55
CA GLU A 336 -19.49 13.12 0.66
C GLU A 336 -19.01 12.18 1.78
N PRO A 337 -18.90 12.64 3.04
CA PRO A 337 -18.45 11.81 4.15
C PRO A 337 -19.35 10.59 4.35
N LYS A 338 -18.74 9.43 4.61
CA LYS A 338 -19.44 8.16 4.83
C LYS A 338 -19.79 7.93 6.30
#